data_AF-A0A2M7I586-F1
#
_entry.id   AF-A0A2M7I586-F1
#
_cell.length_a   1.000
_cell.length_b   1.000
_cell.length_c   1.000
_cell.angle_alpha   90.00
_cell.angle_beta   90.00
_cell.angle_gamma   90.00
#
_symmetry.space_group_name_H-M   'P 1'
#
loop_
_entity.id
_entity.type
_entity.pdbx_description
1 polymer ?
#
loop_
_entity_poly.entity_id
_entity_poly.type
_entity_poly.pdbx_seq_one_letter_code
_entity_poly.pdbx_strand_id
1 'polypeptide(L)'
;MNVISIISFIVCIGIFFSFFRTNSDLLSPGKIFSLVWCLVIGVTNLKLSFLQKSWPTDVWIQILIGPVAFMVGILFSYLINFDKKIWTNLSLKENLNIFKLNYSKLFVITIILFILFIISYFIITLKAGTIPILAKKPWIVRRNFTMFGIGLFLHNVFLIVVLSCIYIIFEKNKKIKKIFIFFLALISVLMYSATLQRYQVIFSIFLVFVLLYYTTYKINLKSVIIIGLFIIGFFFLISSFRLGELALYILYKISKMKFSPDYAIFTEPYMYIAMNLENFAHSIQKIDHFTFGFYSFDFFTALTGLKHWIKEYYFLIDDPYLISQSYNTYSAFWTFFRDFGILGVFFIPFGGGLGIGALYYSFKINPTIKKLVLYGMFLFAAIFSFFNSVVGFLWFFYNLIAVIIIFRLITLPENNEKTIFNFNYTFSNK
;
A
#
# COMPACT_ATOMS: atom_id res chain seq x y z
N MET A 1 28.18 -2.81 13.60
CA MET A 1 26.83 -3.14 13.09
C MET A 1 26.41 -4.48 13.67
N ASN A 2 25.15 -4.63 14.08
CA ASN A 2 24.64 -5.88 14.64
C ASN A 2 24.47 -6.95 13.54
N VAL A 3 24.76 -8.22 13.83
CA VAL A 3 24.74 -9.36 12.89
C VAL A 3 23.43 -9.46 12.12
N ILE A 4 22.29 -9.23 12.80
CA ILE A 4 20.96 -9.27 12.18
C ILE A 4 20.82 -8.21 11.08
N SER A 5 21.37 -7.01 11.27
CA SER A 5 21.34 -5.95 10.24
C SER A 5 22.18 -6.33 9.03
N ILE A 6 23.35 -6.92 9.26
CA ILE A 6 24.24 -7.38 8.19
C ILE A 6 23.54 -8.45 7.35
N ILE A 7 22.99 -9.48 7.99
CA ILE A 7 22.25 -10.55 7.30
C ILE A 7 21.09 -9.97 6.50
N SER A 8 20.31 -9.07 7.12
CA SER A 8 19.15 -8.47 6.46
C SER A 8 19.55 -7.67 5.21
N PHE A 9 20.63 -6.89 5.28
CA PHE A 9 21.13 -6.15 4.11
C PHE A 9 21.71 -7.07 3.04
N ILE A 10 22.40 -8.16 3.41
CA ILE A 10 22.87 -9.18 2.45
C ILE A 10 21.69 -9.79 1.71
N VAL A 11 20.61 -10.15 2.41
CA VAL A 11 19.39 -10.68 1.79
C VAL A 11 18.75 -9.63 0.87
N CYS A 12 18.64 -8.37 1.30
CA CYS A 12 18.14 -7.28 0.44
C CYS A 12 18.96 -7.15 -0.85
N ILE A 13 20.29 -7.15 -0.74
CA ILE A 13 21.21 -7.05 -1.88
C ILE A 13 21.04 -8.26 -2.80
N GLY A 14 20.93 -9.48 -2.25
CA GLY A 14 20.68 -10.69 -3.02
C GLY A 14 19.36 -10.65 -3.80
N ILE A 15 18.28 -10.18 -3.16
CA ILE A 15 16.98 -9.99 -3.83
C ILE A 15 17.08 -8.89 -4.90
N PHE A 16 17.78 -7.80 -4.62
CA PHE A 16 18.01 -6.71 -5.57
C PHE A 16 18.75 -7.21 -6.82
N PHE A 17 19.82 -8.01 -6.66
CA PHE A 17 20.49 -8.63 -7.79
C PHE A 17 19.59 -9.61 -8.56
N SER A 18 18.66 -10.28 -7.87
CA SER A 18 17.68 -11.17 -8.53
C SER A 18 16.76 -10.44 -9.52
N PHE A 19 16.64 -9.10 -9.44
CA PHE A 19 15.88 -8.29 -10.38
C PHE A 19 16.60 -8.05 -11.71
N PHE A 20 17.91 -8.25 -11.78
CA PHE A 20 18.67 -8.15 -13.02
C PHE A 20 18.64 -9.46 -13.82
N ARG A 21 18.09 -10.55 -13.27
CA ARG A 21 17.90 -11.80 -14.01
C ARG A 21 16.87 -11.61 -15.13
N THR A 22 17.13 -12.27 -16.26
CA THR A 22 16.24 -12.28 -17.42
C THR A 22 14.86 -12.78 -17.03
N ASN A 23 13.81 -12.14 -17.57
CA ASN A 23 12.39 -12.42 -17.27
C ASN A 23 11.97 -12.31 -15.80
N SER A 24 12.78 -11.68 -14.95
CA SER A 24 12.39 -11.49 -13.55
C SER A 24 11.26 -10.48 -13.41
N ASP A 25 10.24 -10.84 -12.62
CA ASP A 25 9.15 -9.94 -12.28
C ASP A 25 9.53 -9.11 -11.06
N LEU A 26 9.68 -7.79 -11.25
CA LEU A 26 10.00 -6.84 -10.18
C LEU A 26 8.88 -6.79 -9.17
N LEU A 27 7.64 -6.84 -9.67
CA LEU A 27 6.43 -6.77 -8.88
C LEU A 27 5.96 -8.16 -8.45
N SER A 28 6.85 -9.13 -8.30
CA SER A 28 6.52 -10.42 -7.66
C SER A 28 6.28 -10.20 -6.15
N PRO A 29 5.19 -10.75 -5.58
CA PRO A 29 4.79 -10.43 -4.21
C PRO A 29 5.83 -10.89 -3.19
N GLY A 30 6.41 -12.08 -3.38
CA GLY A 30 7.41 -12.63 -2.46
C GLY A 30 8.72 -11.84 -2.46
N LYS A 31 9.20 -11.44 -3.65
CA LYS A 31 10.45 -10.66 -3.78
C LYS A 31 10.32 -9.29 -3.14
N ILE A 32 9.25 -8.56 -3.47
CA ILE A 32 9.04 -7.21 -2.94
C ILE A 32 8.82 -7.25 -1.43
N PHE A 33 7.95 -8.14 -0.95
CA PHE A 33 7.67 -8.24 0.47
C PHE A 33 8.95 -8.54 1.26
N SER A 34 9.74 -9.53 0.80
CA SER A 34 11.02 -9.87 1.42
C SER A 34 11.99 -8.70 1.38
N LEU A 35 12.11 -8.01 0.24
CA LEU A 35 12.97 -6.84 0.11
C LEU A 35 12.63 -5.76 1.14
N VAL A 36 11.34 -5.42 1.24
CA VAL A 36 10.84 -4.39 2.16
C VAL A 36 11.07 -4.81 3.61
N TRP A 37 10.66 -6.01 4.00
CA TRP A 37 10.77 -6.45 5.39
C TRP A 37 12.20 -6.69 5.84
N CYS A 38 13.07 -7.24 4.99
CA CYS A 38 14.50 -7.32 5.29
C CYS A 38 15.10 -5.91 5.45
N LEU A 39 14.73 -4.94 4.60
CA LEU A 39 15.23 -3.58 4.71
C LEU A 39 14.76 -2.93 6.02
N VAL A 40 13.47 -3.06 6.35
CA VAL A 40 12.87 -2.54 7.58
C VAL A 40 13.52 -3.14 8.82
N ILE A 41 13.70 -4.46 8.87
CA ILE A 41 14.36 -5.15 9.99
C ILE A 41 15.82 -4.69 10.10
N GLY A 42 16.53 -4.64 8.97
CA GLY A 42 17.93 -4.22 8.90
C GLY A 42 18.14 -2.80 9.41
N VAL A 43 17.33 -1.85 8.94
CA VAL A 43 17.35 -0.42 9.32
C VAL A 43 16.96 -0.23 10.78
N THR A 44 15.86 -0.86 11.23
CA THR A 44 15.43 -0.78 12.64
C THR A 44 16.55 -1.24 13.57
N ASN A 45 17.24 -2.33 13.21
CA ASN A 45 18.28 -2.92 14.04
C ASN A 45 19.64 -2.18 14.00
N LEU A 46 19.76 -1.09 13.24
CA LEU A 46 20.89 -0.16 13.39
C LEU A 46 20.85 0.60 14.73
N LYS A 47 19.66 0.73 15.34
CA LYS A 47 19.44 1.36 16.65
C LYS A 47 20.08 2.76 16.77
N LEU A 48 19.88 3.61 15.76
CA LEU A 48 20.51 4.94 15.65
C LEU A 48 19.88 6.01 16.55
N SER A 49 18.81 5.69 17.27
CA SER A 49 18.17 6.56 18.26
C SER A 49 18.25 5.97 19.68
N PHE A 50 18.34 6.84 20.70
CA PHE A 50 18.20 6.45 22.11
C PHE A 50 16.78 6.03 22.50
N LEU A 51 15.78 6.26 21.65
CA LEU A 51 14.42 5.73 21.83
C LEU A 51 14.36 4.22 21.57
N GLN A 52 15.34 3.68 20.85
CA GLN A 52 15.38 2.27 20.45
C GLN A 52 16.12 1.43 21.48
N LYS A 53 15.53 0.29 21.85
CA LYS A 53 16.09 -0.63 22.85
C LYS A 53 16.55 -1.93 22.21
N SER A 54 17.43 -2.66 22.90
CA SER A 54 17.69 -4.06 22.56
C SER A 54 16.42 -4.87 22.81
N TRP A 55 16.09 -5.76 21.89
CA TRP A 55 14.95 -6.64 22.04
C TRP A 55 15.43 -7.99 22.57
N PRO A 56 14.75 -8.57 23.57
CA PRO A 56 15.02 -9.93 24.01
C PRO A 56 14.59 -10.94 22.93
N THR A 57 15.07 -12.17 23.04
CA THR A 57 14.93 -13.21 22.01
C THR A 57 13.48 -13.59 21.73
N ASP A 58 12.64 -13.62 22.75
CA ASP A 58 11.20 -13.85 22.66
C ASP A 58 10.49 -12.79 21.80
N VAL A 59 10.84 -11.51 21.97
CA VAL A 59 10.31 -10.41 21.15
C VAL A 59 10.79 -10.53 19.70
N TRP A 60 12.06 -10.90 19.49
CA TRP A 60 12.59 -11.16 18.15
C TRP A 60 11.81 -12.25 17.42
N ILE A 61 11.54 -13.36 18.09
CA ILE A 61 10.75 -14.46 17.52
C ILE A 61 9.37 -13.94 17.10
N GLN A 62 8.67 -13.23 17.98
CA GLN A 62 7.33 -12.73 17.71
C GLN A 62 7.26 -11.72 16.56
N ILE A 63 8.28 -10.86 16.41
CA ILE A 63 8.38 -9.93 15.27
C ILE A 63 8.61 -10.69 13.95
N LEU A 64 9.37 -11.79 13.97
CA LEU A 64 9.72 -12.55 12.76
C LEU A 64 8.63 -13.53 12.32
N ILE A 65 7.72 -13.96 13.20
CA ILE A 65 6.61 -14.87 12.86
C ILE A 65 5.77 -14.30 11.70
N GLY A 66 5.42 -13.01 11.73
CA GLY A 66 4.58 -12.39 10.71
C GLY A 66 5.19 -12.43 9.29
N PRO A 67 6.40 -11.88 9.09
CA PRO A 67 7.10 -11.95 7.80
C PRO A 67 7.31 -13.38 7.31
N VAL A 68 7.70 -14.30 8.20
CA VAL A 68 7.94 -15.70 7.83
C VAL A 68 6.64 -16.37 7.42
N ALA A 69 5.56 -16.22 8.19
CA ALA A 69 4.25 -16.80 7.88
C ALA A 69 3.71 -16.30 6.54
N PHE A 70 3.87 -15.00 6.24
CA PHE A 70 3.50 -14.43 4.95
C PHE A 70 4.28 -15.07 3.79
N MET A 71 5.60 -15.26 3.96
CA MET A 71 6.43 -15.91 2.94
C MET A 71 6.09 -17.39 2.76
N VAL A 72 5.77 -18.10 3.83
CA VAL A 72 5.27 -19.49 3.76
C VAL A 72 3.96 -19.53 2.99
N GLY A 73 3.03 -18.60 3.21
CA GLY A 73 1.79 -18.52 2.43
C GLY A 73 2.03 -18.30 0.93
N ILE A 74 3.00 -17.46 0.57
CA ILE A 74 3.41 -17.27 -0.83
C ILE A 74 4.02 -18.56 -1.41
N LEU A 75 4.85 -19.26 -0.64
CA LEU A 75 5.45 -20.52 -1.04
C LEU A 75 4.39 -21.58 -1.37
N PHE A 76 3.36 -21.72 -0.54
CA PHE A 76 2.24 -22.63 -0.82
C PHE A 76 1.53 -22.27 -2.13
N SER A 77 1.30 -20.97 -2.37
CA SER A 77 0.70 -20.52 -3.63
C SER A 77 1.58 -20.84 -4.84
N TYR A 78 2.90 -20.75 -4.69
CA TYR A 78 3.85 -21.14 -5.73
C TYR A 78 3.78 -22.65 -6.01
N LEU A 79 3.82 -23.48 -4.97
CA LEU A 79 3.76 -24.95 -5.10
C LEU A 79 2.48 -25.41 -5.82
N ILE A 80 1.33 -24.82 -5.49
CA ILE A 80 0.03 -25.13 -6.14
C ILE A 80 0.03 -24.78 -7.65
N ASN A 81 0.88 -23.86 -8.09
CA ASN A 81 0.90 -23.35 -9.45
C ASN A 81 2.23 -23.61 -10.19
N PHE A 82 3.08 -24.50 -9.65
CA PHE A 82 4.44 -24.74 -10.16
C PHE A 82 4.46 -25.17 -11.63
N ASP A 83 3.57 -26.08 -12.03
CA ASP A 83 3.52 -26.62 -13.40
C ASP A 83 2.67 -25.78 -14.38
N LYS A 84 2.06 -24.68 -13.92
CA LYS A 84 1.14 -23.90 -14.75
C LYS A 84 1.91 -22.92 -15.62
N LYS A 85 1.58 -22.90 -16.91
CA LYS A 85 2.09 -21.88 -17.83
C LYS A 85 1.54 -20.50 -17.44
N ILE A 86 2.45 -19.54 -17.26
CA ILE A 86 2.13 -18.16 -16.90
C ILE A 86 2.52 -17.18 -18.00
N TRP A 87 1.73 -16.12 -18.16
CA TRP A 87 2.05 -15.00 -19.03
C TRP A 87 3.24 -14.22 -18.47
N THR A 88 4.26 -14.01 -19.30
CA THR A 88 5.41 -13.16 -18.98
C THR A 88 5.04 -11.68 -19.11
N ASN A 89 5.78 -10.80 -18.45
CA ASN A 89 5.53 -9.35 -18.53
C ASN A 89 5.66 -8.80 -19.96
N LEU A 90 6.52 -9.39 -20.80
CA LEU A 90 6.65 -9.03 -22.20
C LEU A 90 5.40 -9.46 -22.98
N SER A 91 4.99 -10.73 -22.85
CA SER A 91 3.80 -11.25 -23.56
C SER A 91 2.51 -10.49 -23.21
N LEU A 92 2.37 -10.01 -21.97
CA LEU A 92 1.25 -9.15 -21.54
C LEU A 92 1.23 -7.79 -22.24
N LYS A 93 2.41 -7.20 -22.45
CA LYS A 93 2.56 -5.89 -23.12
C LYS A 93 2.36 -5.98 -24.63
N GLU A 94 2.74 -7.10 -25.24
CA GLU A 94 2.50 -7.38 -26.67
C GLU A 94 1.01 -7.60 -26.95
N ASN A 95 0.31 -8.30 -26.04
CA ASN A 95 -1.07 -8.72 -26.25
C ASN A 95 -2.09 -7.90 -25.44
N LEU A 96 -2.02 -6.57 -25.52
CA LEU A 96 -2.97 -5.69 -24.80
C LEU A 96 -4.44 -5.93 -25.16
N ASN A 97 -4.73 -6.49 -26.33
CA ASN A 97 -6.08 -6.81 -26.79
C ASN A 97 -6.76 -7.91 -25.96
N ILE A 98 -6.02 -8.66 -25.13
CA ILE A 98 -6.58 -9.64 -24.19
C ILE A 98 -7.52 -8.95 -23.18
N PHE A 99 -7.24 -7.69 -22.86
CA PHE A 99 -8.04 -6.90 -21.93
C PHE A 99 -9.27 -6.31 -22.61
N LYS A 100 -10.36 -7.07 -22.65
CA LYS A 100 -11.66 -6.63 -23.21
C LYS A 100 -12.45 -5.78 -22.19
N LEU A 101 -12.59 -4.49 -22.47
CA LEU A 101 -13.33 -3.53 -21.63
C LEU A 101 -14.36 -2.74 -22.43
N ASN A 102 -15.50 -2.44 -21.81
CA ASN A 102 -16.48 -1.50 -22.35
C ASN A 102 -16.08 -0.05 -22.03
N TYR A 103 -15.43 0.62 -22.98
CA TYR A 103 -14.91 1.99 -22.79
C TYR A 103 -16.00 3.03 -22.53
N SER A 104 -17.20 2.85 -23.09
CA SER A 104 -18.33 3.76 -22.85
C SER A 104 -18.81 3.69 -21.40
N LYS A 105 -18.97 2.48 -20.86
CA LYS A 105 -19.32 2.29 -19.44
C LYS A 105 -18.21 2.77 -18.51
N LEU A 106 -16.95 2.50 -18.84
CA LEU A 106 -15.78 2.99 -18.09
C LEU A 106 -15.80 4.53 -17.98
N PHE A 107 -16.06 5.22 -19.09
CA PHE A 107 -16.16 6.68 -19.12
C PHE A 107 -17.29 7.20 -18.22
N VAL A 108 -18.50 6.63 -18.35
CA VAL A 108 -19.68 7.05 -17.57
C VAL A 108 -19.49 6.79 -16.08
N ILE A 109 -18.99 5.60 -15.69
CA ILE A 109 -18.75 5.25 -14.29
C ILE A 109 -17.71 6.19 -13.66
N THR A 110 -16.64 6.54 -14.40
CA THR A 110 -15.63 7.49 -13.92
C THR A 110 -16.25 8.86 -13.60
N ILE A 111 -17.19 9.33 -14.43
CA ILE A 111 -17.93 10.58 -14.20
C ILE A 111 -18.84 10.47 -12.98
N ILE A 112 -19.59 9.36 -12.83
CA ILE A 112 -20.46 9.15 -11.66
C ILE A 112 -19.65 9.18 -10.36
N LEU A 113 -18.50 8.50 -10.33
CA LEU A 113 -17.61 8.50 -9.16
C LEU A 113 -17.07 9.89 -8.83
N PHE A 114 -16.75 10.68 -9.87
CA PHE A 114 -16.32 12.07 -9.72
C PHE A 114 -17.42 12.97 -9.15
N ILE A 115 -18.66 12.81 -9.62
CA ILE A 115 -19.81 13.55 -9.08
C ILE A 115 -20.03 13.22 -7.60
N LEU A 116 -20.02 11.92 -7.24
CA LEU A 116 -20.12 11.49 -5.84
C LEU A 116 -18.97 12.03 -4.97
N PHE A 117 -17.76 12.07 -5.52
CA PHE A 117 -16.60 12.68 -4.86
C PHE A 117 -16.81 14.17 -4.58
N ILE A 118 -17.25 14.96 -5.57
CA ILE A 118 -17.51 16.40 -5.41
C ILE A 118 -18.61 16.64 -4.38
N ILE A 119 -19.72 15.90 -4.46
CA ILE A 119 -20.85 16.04 -3.52
C ILE A 119 -20.36 15.80 -2.09
N SER A 120 -19.60 14.72 -1.87
CA SER A 120 -19.03 14.40 -0.57
C SER A 120 -18.05 15.46 -0.07
N TYR A 121 -17.15 15.93 -0.94
CA TYR A 121 -16.21 16.99 -0.63
C TYR A 121 -16.92 18.27 -0.20
N PHE A 122 -17.97 18.67 -0.93
CA PHE A 122 -18.74 19.87 -0.62
C PHE A 122 -19.49 19.73 0.72
N ILE A 123 -20.23 18.63 0.93
CA ILE A 123 -20.98 18.39 2.17
C ILE A 123 -20.06 18.41 3.40
N ILE A 124 -18.90 17.75 3.32
CA ILE A 124 -17.95 17.71 4.43
C ILE A 124 -17.30 19.08 4.66
N THR A 125 -17.04 19.83 3.59
CA THR A 125 -16.54 21.21 3.70
C THR A 125 -17.56 22.10 4.41
N LEU A 126 -18.85 21.99 4.11
CA LEU A 126 -19.91 22.72 4.81
C LEU A 126 -19.95 22.34 6.30
N LYS A 127 -19.88 21.05 6.63
CA LYS A 127 -19.83 20.58 8.02
C LYS A 127 -18.59 21.08 8.76
N ALA A 128 -17.43 21.06 8.12
CA ALA A 128 -16.16 21.46 8.71
C ALA A 128 -15.97 22.99 8.77
N GLY A 129 -16.79 23.75 8.03
CA GLY A 129 -16.73 25.20 7.89
C GLY A 129 -15.59 25.71 6.99
N THR A 130 -14.56 24.90 6.72
CA THR A 130 -13.46 25.25 5.81
C THR A 130 -12.72 24.01 5.31
N ILE A 131 -11.88 24.20 4.28
CA ILE A 131 -10.98 23.17 3.75
C ILE A 131 -9.71 23.14 4.62
N PRO A 132 -9.17 21.96 5.00
CA PRO A 132 -8.04 21.86 5.92
C PRO A 132 -6.82 22.73 5.57
N ILE A 133 -6.42 22.82 4.29
CA ILE A 133 -5.28 23.64 3.87
C ILE A 133 -5.48 25.15 4.08
N LEU A 134 -6.72 25.63 4.09
CA LEU A 134 -7.07 27.05 4.25
C LEU A 134 -7.38 27.41 5.71
N ALA A 135 -7.43 26.40 6.60
CA ALA A 135 -7.78 26.61 7.99
C ALA A 135 -6.65 27.27 8.78
N LYS A 136 -7.00 28.13 9.75
CA LYS A 136 -6.03 28.68 10.72
C LYS A 136 -5.31 27.59 11.54
N LYS A 137 -6.01 26.47 11.80
CA LYS A 137 -5.47 25.28 12.50
C LYS A 137 -5.67 24.03 11.64
N PRO A 138 -4.83 23.79 10.62
CA PRO A 138 -5.04 22.73 9.62
C PRO A 138 -5.16 21.32 10.21
N TRP A 139 -4.44 21.00 11.28
CA TRP A 139 -4.43 19.66 11.89
C TRP A 139 -5.77 19.30 12.55
N ILE A 140 -6.47 20.27 13.14
CA ILE A 140 -7.77 20.06 13.79
C ILE A 140 -8.84 19.82 12.75
N VAL A 141 -8.91 20.71 11.75
CA VAL A 141 -9.89 20.59 10.66
C VAL A 141 -9.66 19.30 9.90
N ARG A 142 -8.41 18.94 9.57
CA ARG A 142 -8.07 17.67 8.94
C ARG A 142 -8.60 16.46 9.73
N ARG A 143 -8.42 16.43 11.06
CA ARG A 143 -8.88 15.32 11.91
C ARG A 143 -10.40 15.18 11.85
N ASN A 144 -11.11 16.31 11.81
CA ASN A 144 -12.57 16.35 11.80
C ASN A 144 -13.17 16.34 10.39
N PHE A 145 -12.34 16.32 9.34
CA PHE A 145 -12.76 16.31 7.93
C PHE A 145 -13.20 14.90 7.50
N THR A 146 -14.15 14.35 8.23
CA THR A 146 -14.74 13.04 7.97
C THR A 146 -16.23 13.04 8.34
N MET A 147 -16.99 12.19 7.66
CA MET A 147 -18.40 11.96 7.92
C MET A 147 -18.71 10.52 7.54
N PHE A 148 -19.32 9.77 8.47
CA PHE A 148 -19.74 8.40 8.18
C PHE A 148 -20.76 8.37 7.02
N GLY A 149 -20.71 7.32 6.20
CA GLY A 149 -21.50 7.23 4.97
C GLY A 149 -20.94 8.12 3.87
N ILE A 150 -21.39 9.37 3.78
CA ILE A 150 -21.06 10.29 2.67
C ILE A 150 -19.55 10.48 2.51
N GLY A 151 -18.78 10.51 3.60
CA GLY A 151 -17.33 10.68 3.54
C GLY A 151 -16.56 9.53 2.93
N LEU A 152 -17.16 8.36 2.74
CA LEU A 152 -16.53 7.27 1.99
C LEU A 152 -16.28 7.66 0.53
N PHE A 153 -17.17 8.47 -0.06
CA PHE A 153 -17.01 8.94 -1.43
C PHE A 153 -15.81 9.88 -1.64
N LEU A 154 -15.22 10.47 -0.58
CA LEU A 154 -13.94 11.17 -0.69
C LEU A 154 -12.82 10.23 -1.17
N HIS A 155 -12.92 8.94 -0.86
CA HIS A 155 -11.95 7.94 -1.26
C HIS A 155 -12.10 7.50 -2.72
N ASN A 156 -13.15 7.95 -3.43
CA ASN A 156 -13.31 7.73 -4.87
C ASN A 156 -12.16 8.32 -5.70
N VAL A 157 -11.37 9.25 -5.17
CA VAL A 157 -10.15 9.74 -5.83
C VAL A 157 -9.27 8.59 -6.35
N PHE A 158 -9.18 7.49 -5.58
CA PHE A 158 -8.47 6.28 -5.99
C PHE A 158 -9.05 5.66 -7.26
N LEU A 159 -10.36 5.39 -7.24
CA LEU A 159 -11.06 4.79 -8.36
C LEU A 159 -11.01 5.70 -9.59
N ILE A 160 -11.22 7.01 -9.42
CA ILE A 160 -11.17 7.98 -10.51
C ILE A 160 -9.81 7.95 -11.18
N VAL A 161 -8.71 8.02 -10.43
CA VAL A 161 -7.35 8.00 -10.99
C VAL A 161 -7.05 6.67 -11.71
N VAL A 162 -7.39 5.53 -11.08
CA VAL A 162 -7.14 4.20 -11.64
C VAL A 162 -7.94 3.96 -12.93
N LEU A 163 -9.25 4.25 -12.93
CA LEU A 163 -10.11 4.09 -14.10
C LEU A 163 -9.74 5.08 -15.21
N SER A 164 -9.32 6.29 -14.85
CA SER A 164 -8.80 7.27 -15.81
C SER A 164 -7.55 6.77 -16.51
N CYS A 165 -6.61 6.21 -15.75
CA CYS A 165 -5.39 5.62 -16.30
C CYS A 165 -5.70 4.47 -17.26
N ILE A 166 -6.61 3.56 -16.87
CA ILE A 166 -7.08 2.47 -17.72
C ILE A 166 -7.71 3.02 -19.01
N TYR A 167 -8.59 4.02 -18.91
CA TYR A 167 -9.22 4.63 -20.09
C TYR A 167 -8.17 5.22 -21.04
N ILE A 168 -7.18 5.95 -20.53
CA ILE A 168 -6.14 6.60 -21.34
C ILE A 168 -5.25 5.57 -22.05
N ILE A 169 -4.93 4.45 -21.39
CA ILE A 169 -4.09 3.38 -21.95
C ILE A 169 -4.82 2.60 -23.04
N PHE A 170 -6.07 2.16 -22.78
CA PHE A 170 -6.74 1.18 -23.63
C PHE A 170 -7.62 1.77 -24.73
N GLU A 171 -8.30 2.90 -24.49
CA GLU A 171 -9.05 3.58 -25.56
C GLU A 171 -8.06 4.18 -26.56
N LYS A 172 -8.21 3.99 -27.88
CA LYS A 172 -7.23 4.53 -28.86
C LYS A 172 -7.70 5.80 -29.56
N ASN A 173 -9.01 5.97 -29.77
CA ASN A 173 -9.51 6.88 -30.80
C ASN A 173 -10.03 8.23 -30.26
N LYS A 174 -10.49 8.30 -29.00
CA LYS A 174 -11.20 9.49 -28.48
C LYS A 174 -10.31 10.46 -27.68
N LYS A 175 -9.47 11.24 -28.37
CA LYS A 175 -8.53 12.20 -27.74
C LYS A 175 -9.19 13.20 -26.77
N ILE A 176 -10.31 13.82 -27.15
CA ILE A 176 -11.02 14.81 -26.30
C ILE A 176 -11.49 14.17 -24.98
N LYS A 177 -12.08 12.97 -25.06
CA LYS A 177 -12.54 12.23 -23.87
C LYS A 177 -11.39 11.86 -22.94
N LYS A 178 -10.21 11.53 -23.49
CA LYS A 178 -9.00 11.27 -22.69
C LYS A 178 -8.53 12.51 -21.95
N ILE A 179 -8.48 13.65 -22.63
CA ILE A 179 -8.09 14.94 -22.02
C ILE A 179 -9.06 15.29 -20.90
N PHE A 180 -10.37 15.15 -21.15
CA PHE A 180 -11.40 15.39 -20.15
C PHE A 180 -11.23 14.51 -18.90
N ILE A 181 -11.09 13.19 -19.08
CA ILE A 181 -10.87 12.25 -17.97
C ILE A 181 -9.56 12.54 -17.21
N PHE A 182 -8.50 12.92 -17.92
CA PHE A 182 -7.24 13.32 -17.29
C PHE A 182 -7.44 14.52 -16.35
N PHE A 183 -8.19 15.54 -16.78
CA PHE A 183 -8.52 16.69 -15.94
C PHE A 183 -9.39 16.29 -14.73
N LEU A 184 -10.34 15.36 -14.88
CA LEU A 184 -11.11 14.85 -13.74
C LEU A 184 -10.21 14.20 -12.68
N ALA A 185 -9.25 13.37 -13.12
CA ALA A 185 -8.28 12.76 -12.22
C ALA A 185 -7.39 13.81 -11.54
N LEU A 186 -6.88 14.80 -12.30
CA LEU A 186 -6.04 15.87 -11.78
C LEU A 186 -6.78 16.70 -10.72
N ILE A 187 -8.00 17.15 -11.02
CA ILE A 187 -8.84 17.92 -10.09
C ILE A 187 -9.12 17.09 -8.83
N SER A 188 -9.45 15.81 -8.97
CA SER A 188 -9.70 14.93 -7.82
C SER A 188 -8.49 14.80 -6.91
N VAL A 189 -7.28 14.66 -7.48
CA VAL A 189 -6.03 14.58 -6.72
C VAL A 189 -5.73 15.91 -6.01
N LEU A 190 -5.90 17.04 -6.70
CA LEU A 190 -5.67 18.36 -6.10
C LEU A 190 -6.64 18.64 -4.95
N MET A 191 -7.93 18.39 -5.15
CA MET A 191 -8.95 18.56 -4.11
C MET A 191 -8.70 17.62 -2.93
N TYR A 192 -8.44 16.33 -3.18
CA TYR A 192 -8.14 15.40 -2.09
C TYR A 192 -6.86 15.80 -1.34
N SER A 193 -5.82 16.27 -2.04
CA SER A 193 -4.59 16.75 -1.41
C SER A 193 -4.81 17.99 -0.54
N ALA A 194 -5.76 18.87 -0.90
CA ALA A 194 -6.15 20.03 -0.10
C ALA A 194 -6.78 19.64 1.26
N THR A 195 -7.25 18.39 1.41
CA THR A 195 -7.67 17.84 2.71
C THR A 195 -6.51 17.48 3.64
N LEU A 196 -5.26 17.58 3.16
CA LEU A 196 -4.02 17.17 3.84
C LEU A 196 -3.95 15.67 4.16
N GLN A 197 -4.85 14.85 3.60
CA GLN A 197 -4.78 13.40 3.64
C GLN A 197 -3.90 12.88 2.48
N ARG A 198 -3.03 11.91 2.77
CA ARG A 198 -2.00 11.45 1.82
C ARG A 198 -2.21 10.02 1.30
N TYR A 199 -2.91 9.18 2.08
CA TYR A 199 -3.02 7.74 1.82
C TYR A 199 -3.58 7.43 0.43
N GLN A 200 -4.72 8.02 0.04
CA GLN A 200 -5.35 7.69 -1.25
C GLN A 200 -4.51 8.14 -2.44
N VAL A 201 -3.79 9.26 -2.34
CA VAL A 201 -2.94 9.74 -3.43
C VAL A 201 -1.77 8.79 -3.65
N ILE A 202 -1.07 8.42 -2.57
CA ILE A 202 0.05 7.46 -2.62
C ILE A 202 -0.47 6.11 -3.15
N PHE A 203 -1.63 5.65 -2.68
CA PHE A 203 -2.24 4.41 -3.13
C PHE A 203 -2.57 4.45 -4.63
N SER A 204 -3.14 5.56 -5.12
CA SER A 204 -3.46 5.76 -6.54
C SER A 204 -2.21 5.77 -7.41
N ILE A 205 -1.17 6.51 -7.01
CA ILE A 205 0.12 6.57 -7.72
C ILE A 205 0.73 5.17 -7.81
N PHE A 206 0.72 4.43 -6.70
CA PHE A 206 1.23 3.06 -6.68
C PHE A 206 0.44 2.16 -7.63
N LEU A 207 -0.90 2.20 -7.63
CA LEU A 207 -1.69 1.38 -8.55
C LEU A 207 -1.48 1.77 -10.02
N VAL A 208 -1.37 3.06 -10.33
CA VAL A 208 -1.02 3.53 -11.69
C VAL A 208 0.34 2.99 -12.10
N PHE A 209 1.32 2.99 -11.19
CA PHE A 209 2.63 2.40 -11.43
C PHE A 209 2.55 0.90 -11.72
N VAL A 210 1.79 0.13 -10.92
CA VAL A 210 1.55 -1.30 -11.16
C VAL A 210 0.91 -1.53 -12.53
N LEU A 211 -0.14 -0.77 -12.87
CA LEU A 211 -0.82 -0.86 -14.17
C LEU A 211 0.16 -0.60 -15.32
N LEU A 212 0.89 0.51 -15.27
CA LEU A 212 1.84 0.88 -16.31
C LEU A 212 2.99 -0.13 -16.42
N TYR A 213 3.45 -0.71 -15.31
CA TYR A 213 4.50 -1.73 -15.30
C TYR A 213 4.09 -2.98 -16.09
N TYR A 214 2.85 -3.45 -15.91
CA TYR A 214 2.35 -4.66 -16.58
C TYR A 214 1.77 -4.41 -17.98
N THR A 215 1.37 -3.19 -18.31
CA THR A 215 0.68 -2.88 -19.58
C THR A 215 1.53 -2.06 -20.57
N THR A 216 2.62 -1.42 -20.14
CA THR A 216 3.41 -0.55 -21.03
C THR A 216 4.90 -0.88 -21.00
N TYR A 217 5.60 -0.59 -22.10
CA TYR A 217 7.06 -0.68 -22.19
C TYR A 217 7.79 0.50 -21.54
N LYS A 218 7.06 1.54 -21.13
CA LYS A 218 7.64 2.78 -20.58
C LYS A 218 8.31 2.57 -19.22
N ILE A 219 7.84 1.59 -18.45
CA ILE A 219 8.39 1.27 -17.13
C ILE A 219 9.24 0.01 -17.24
N ASN A 220 10.56 0.18 -17.16
CA ASN A 220 11.54 -0.87 -16.99
C ASN A 220 12.28 -0.70 -15.64
N LEU A 221 13.12 -1.66 -15.25
CA LEU A 221 13.87 -1.61 -13.99
C LEU A 221 14.65 -0.30 -13.80
N LYS A 222 15.28 0.22 -14.87
CA LYS A 222 15.99 1.50 -14.82
C LYS A 222 15.04 2.65 -14.48
N SER A 223 13.89 2.72 -15.14
CA SER A 223 12.85 3.71 -14.84
C SER A 223 12.34 3.60 -13.41
N VAL A 224 12.15 2.38 -12.88
CA VAL A 224 11.74 2.16 -11.48
C VAL A 224 12.79 2.72 -10.51
N ILE A 225 14.07 2.42 -10.74
CA ILE A 225 15.17 2.90 -9.90
C ILE A 225 15.28 4.43 -9.97
N ILE A 226 15.22 5.00 -11.18
CA ILE A 226 15.30 6.47 -11.37
C ILE A 226 14.12 7.18 -10.71
N ILE A 227 12.89 6.69 -10.91
CA ILE A 227 11.69 7.25 -10.27
C ILE A 227 11.78 7.10 -8.75
N GLY A 228 12.24 5.94 -8.25
CA GLY A 228 12.45 5.71 -6.82
C GLY A 228 13.45 6.69 -6.22
N LEU A 229 14.63 6.86 -6.85
CA LEU A 229 15.64 7.82 -6.44
C LEU A 229 15.15 9.27 -6.52
N PHE A 230 14.38 9.62 -7.56
CA PHE A 230 13.78 10.94 -7.70
C PHE A 230 12.74 11.20 -6.61
N ILE A 231 11.86 10.25 -6.30
CA ILE A 231 10.88 10.39 -5.21
C ILE A 231 11.61 10.56 -3.88
N ILE A 232 12.60 9.71 -3.59
CA ILE A 232 13.41 9.81 -2.38
C ILE A 232 14.10 11.19 -2.31
N GLY A 233 14.80 11.59 -3.37
CA GLY A 233 15.48 12.88 -3.47
C GLY A 233 14.53 14.07 -3.38
N PHE A 234 13.34 13.99 -3.97
CA PHE A 234 12.30 15.02 -3.90
C PHE A 234 11.70 15.13 -2.50
N PHE A 235 11.45 14.00 -1.82
CA PHE A 235 11.06 14.02 -0.41
C PHE A 235 12.17 14.61 0.47
N PHE A 236 13.43 14.31 0.20
CA PHE A 236 14.57 14.95 0.86
C PHE A 236 14.59 16.46 0.61
N LEU A 237 14.44 16.91 -0.64
CA LEU A 237 14.42 18.34 -1.00
C LEU A 237 13.24 19.06 -0.35
N ILE A 238 12.02 18.52 -0.44
CA ILE A 238 10.85 19.10 0.23
C ILE A 238 11.07 19.13 1.74
N SER A 239 11.64 18.08 2.34
CA SER A 239 11.95 18.07 3.77
C SER A 239 12.91 19.21 4.12
N SER A 240 13.95 19.43 3.33
CA SER A 240 14.91 20.53 3.52
C SER A 240 14.32 21.93 3.25
N PHE A 241 13.39 22.07 2.31
CA PHE A 241 12.73 23.36 2.02
C PHE A 241 11.58 23.68 2.98
N ARG A 242 10.89 22.65 3.49
CA ARG A 242 9.71 22.79 4.37
C ARG A 242 10.10 22.90 5.83
N LEU A 243 11.27 22.39 6.21
CA LEU A 243 11.82 22.46 7.55
C LEU A 243 13.04 23.37 7.46
N GLY A 244 12.93 24.62 7.92
CA GLY A 244 14.15 25.39 8.19
C GLY A 244 15.09 24.56 9.08
N GLU A 245 16.40 24.83 9.06
CA GLU A 245 17.40 24.07 9.83
C GLU A 245 16.97 23.81 11.29
N LEU A 246 16.27 24.78 11.87
CA LEU A 246 15.67 24.71 13.19
C LEU A 246 14.66 23.54 13.36
N ALA A 247 13.81 23.27 12.37
CA ALA A 247 12.83 22.21 12.44
C ALA A 247 13.45 20.81 12.21
N LEU A 248 14.46 20.70 11.34
CA LEU A 248 15.29 19.48 11.23
C LEU A 248 16.01 19.19 12.54
N TYR A 249 16.58 20.22 13.16
CA TYR A 249 17.28 20.11 14.44
C TYR A 249 16.33 19.74 15.59
N ILE A 250 15.13 20.35 15.65
CA ILE A 250 14.09 19.97 16.60
C ILE A 250 13.71 18.50 16.44
N LEU A 251 13.48 18.05 15.20
CA LEU A 251 13.15 16.65 14.95
C LEU A 251 14.29 15.72 15.39
N TYR A 252 15.53 16.06 15.05
CA TYR A 252 16.74 15.34 15.49
C TYR A 252 16.80 15.23 17.03
N LYS A 253 16.53 16.31 17.76
CA LYS A 253 16.52 16.32 19.23
C LYS A 253 15.37 15.51 19.82
N ILE A 254 14.14 15.67 19.31
CA ILE A 254 12.96 14.89 19.74
C ILE A 254 13.18 13.40 19.49
N SER A 255 13.83 13.06 18.38
CA SER A 255 14.17 11.69 18.01
C SER A 255 15.31 11.09 18.83
N LYS A 256 16.05 11.92 19.58
CA LYS A 256 17.23 11.52 20.36
C LYS A 256 18.22 10.69 19.53
N MET A 257 18.65 11.22 18.40
CA MET A 257 19.58 10.51 17.51
C MET A 257 20.98 10.39 18.13
N LYS A 258 21.71 9.32 17.76
CA LYS A 258 23.05 8.99 18.24
C LYS A 258 24.18 9.47 17.31
N PHE A 259 23.88 9.83 16.05
CA PHE A 259 24.86 10.30 15.06
C PHE A 259 24.97 11.83 15.06
N SER A 260 25.99 12.44 14.44
CA SER A 260 26.19 13.90 14.44
C SER A 260 24.96 14.69 13.92
N PRO A 261 24.59 15.83 14.52
CA PRO A 261 23.56 16.74 13.99
C PRO A 261 23.76 17.15 12.53
N ASP A 262 24.99 17.12 12.00
CA ASP A 262 25.29 17.39 10.58
C ASP A 262 24.50 16.47 9.63
N TYR A 263 24.12 15.29 10.11
CA TYR A 263 23.34 14.29 9.39
C TYR A 263 21.84 14.32 9.75
N ALA A 264 21.35 15.38 10.40
CA ALA A 264 19.97 15.50 10.88
C ALA A 264 18.90 15.25 9.82
N ILE A 265 19.21 15.50 8.54
CA ILE A 265 18.33 15.22 7.39
C ILE A 265 17.87 13.75 7.32
N PHE A 266 18.67 12.80 7.80
CA PHE A 266 18.32 11.37 7.79
C PHE A 266 17.41 10.96 8.95
N THR A 267 17.16 11.86 9.91
CA THR A 267 16.36 11.57 11.11
C THR A 267 14.94 11.15 10.75
N GLU A 268 14.22 11.99 9.97
CA GLU A 268 12.82 11.73 9.62
C GLU A 268 12.64 10.38 8.90
N PRO A 269 13.33 10.12 7.76
CA PRO A 269 13.14 8.86 7.03
C PRO A 269 13.57 7.64 7.85
N TYR A 270 14.62 7.75 8.66
CA TYR A 270 15.05 6.66 9.54
C TYR A 270 13.98 6.33 10.58
N MET A 271 13.51 7.34 11.32
CA MET A 271 12.55 7.14 12.42
C MET A 271 11.19 6.65 11.90
N TYR A 272 10.77 7.08 10.71
CA TYR A 272 9.54 6.58 10.07
C TYR A 272 9.56 5.09 9.76
N ILE A 273 10.74 4.51 9.48
CA ILE A 273 10.90 3.08 9.25
C ILE A 273 11.06 2.35 10.59
N ALA A 274 11.98 2.83 11.43
CA ALA A 274 12.41 2.12 12.64
C ALA A 274 11.33 2.08 13.73
N MET A 275 10.64 3.20 13.97
CA MET A 275 9.79 3.32 15.15
C MET A 275 8.54 2.44 15.10
N ASN A 276 8.04 2.05 13.92
CA ASN A 276 6.87 1.18 13.83
C ASN A 276 7.14 -0.22 14.40
N LEU A 277 8.35 -0.75 14.16
CA LEU A 277 8.77 -2.03 14.71
C LEU A 277 9.17 -1.89 16.18
N GLU A 278 9.78 -0.77 16.59
CA GLU A 278 10.10 -0.52 18.00
C GLU A 278 8.84 -0.39 18.87
N ASN A 279 7.84 0.33 18.38
CA ASN A 279 6.55 0.44 19.04
C ASN A 279 5.88 -0.94 19.14
N PHE A 280 5.93 -1.75 18.07
CA PHE A 280 5.43 -3.13 18.13
C PHE A 280 6.20 -3.97 19.16
N ALA A 281 7.53 -3.95 19.12
CA ALA A 281 8.40 -4.67 20.05
C ALA A 281 8.10 -4.32 21.52
N HIS A 282 7.96 -3.03 21.81
CA HIS A 282 7.65 -2.53 23.14
C HIS A 282 6.24 -2.92 23.59
N SER A 283 5.28 -2.96 22.67
CA SER A 283 3.91 -3.38 22.98
C SER A 283 3.80 -4.87 23.31
N ILE A 284 4.60 -5.73 22.67
CA ILE A 284 4.60 -7.19 22.95
C ILE A 284 4.88 -7.46 24.43
N GLN A 285 5.77 -6.67 25.04
CA GLN A 285 6.16 -6.81 26.44
C GLN A 285 5.14 -6.26 27.45
N LYS A 286 4.12 -5.52 26.98
CA LYS A 286 3.18 -4.77 27.82
C LYS A 286 1.72 -5.15 27.62
N ILE A 287 1.42 -5.91 26.58
CA ILE A 287 0.06 -6.34 26.27
C ILE A 287 -0.26 -7.55 27.16
N ASP A 288 -1.17 -7.35 28.11
CA ASP A 288 -1.63 -8.40 29.01
C ASP A 288 -2.98 -8.99 28.57
N HIS A 289 -3.75 -8.24 27.76
CA HIS A 289 -5.07 -8.63 27.28
C HIS A 289 -5.23 -8.36 25.79
N PHE A 290 -5.91 -9.27 25.09
CA PHE A 290 -6.20 -9.15 23.67
C PHE A 290 -7.55 -8.49 23.38
N THR A 291 -7.69 -7.87 22.21
CA THR A 291 -8.91 -7.14 21.81
C THR A 291 -9.79 -7.88 20.80
N PHE A 292 -9.51 -9.16 20.56
CA PHE A 292 -10.36 -10.13 19.85
C PHE A 292 -10.93 -9.66 18.50
N GLY A 293 -10.17 -8.86 17.76
CA GLY A 293 -10.47 -8.45 16.39
C GLY A 293 -10.92 -7.00 16.23
N PHE A 294 -10.95 -6.23 17.33
CA PHE A 294 -11.35 -4.82 17.29
C PHE A 294 -10.53 -4.00 16.29
N TYR A 295 -9.19 -4.15 16.27
CA TYR A 295 -8.34 -3.37 15.37
C TYR A 295 -8.23 -3.99 13.97
N SER A 296 -8.15 -5.31 13.88
CA SER A 296 -7.99 -6.07 12.63
C SER A 296 -9.25 -6.00 11.77
N PHE A 297 -10.42 -5.96 12.40
CA PHE A 297 -11.73 -5.82 11.75
C PHE A 297 -12.37 -4.46 12.00
N ASP A 298 -11.56 -3.40 12.15
CA ASP A 298 -12.04 -2.02 12.38
C ASP A 298 -13.05 -1.57 11.32
N PHE A 299 -12.88 -2.01 10.06
CA PHE A 299 -13.87 -1.76 9.00
C PHE A 299 -15.26 -2.31 9.34
N PHE A 300 -15.36 -3.47 9.98
CA PHE A 300 -16.63 -4.11 10.29
C PHE A 300 -17.34 -3.42 11.45
N THR A 301 -16.60 -3.08 12.51
CA THR A 301 -17.13 -2.31 13.65
C THR A 301 -17.49 -0.88 13.23
N ALA A 302 -16.74 -0.29 12.29
CA ALA A 302 -17.09 1.01 11.71
C ALA A 302 -18.35 0.93 10.85
N LEU A 303 -18.52 -0.10 10.02
CA LEU A 303 -19.69 -0.27 9.15
C LEU A 303 -20.98 -0.46 9.95
N THR A 304 -20.91 -1.19 11.06
CA THR A 304 -22.04 -1.42 11.97
C THR A 304 -22.34 -0.23 12.89
N GLY A 305 -21.48 0.80 12.92
CA GLY A 305 -21.59 1.92 13.86
C GLY A 305 -21.20 1.58 15.31
N LEU A 306 -20.87 0.31 15.59
CA LEU A 306 -20.55 -0.17 16.94
C LEU A 306 -19.17 0.27 17.43
N LYS A 307 -18.30 0.73 16.54
CA LYS A 307 -16.91 1.10 16.86
C LYS A 307 -16.78 1.99 18.10
N HIS A 308 -17.55 3.09 18.17
CA HIS A 308 -17.46 4.03 19.29
C HIS A 308 -17.94 3.40 20.60
N TRP A 309 -19.04 2.67 20.54
CA TRP A 309 -19.61 2.00 21.71
C TRP A 309 -18.69 0.90 22.26
N ILE A 310 -18.15 0.02 21.41
CA ILE A 310 -17.21 -1.03 21.83
C ILE A 310 -15.95 -0.39 22.44
N LYS A 311 -15.43 0.65 21.80
CA LYS A 311 -14.23 1.34 22.27
C LYS A 311 -14.43 1.94 23.67
N GLU A 312 -15.56 2.60 23.90
CA GLU A 312 -15.90 3.21 25.20
C GLU A 312 -16.17 2.14 26.26
N TYR A 313 -16.95 1.12 25.94
CA TYR A 313 -17.32 0.05 26.87
C TYR A 313 -16.10 -0.76 27.37
N TYR A 314 -15.15 -1.07 26.50
CA TYR A 314 -13.94 -1.82 26.83
C TYR A 314 -12.72 -0.93 27.15
N PHE A 315 -12.91 0.40 27.27
CA PHE A 315 -11.85 1.37 27.54
C PHE A 315 -10.62 1.23 26.63
N LEU A 316 -10.86 1.01 25.33
CA LEU A 316 -9.79 0.75 24.36
C LEU A 316 -9.09 2.05 23.95
N ILE A 317 -7.77 2.06 24.05
CA ILE A 317 -6.89 3.16 23.66
C ILE A 317 -6.48 2.98 22.18
N ASP A 318 -6.47 4.04 21.37
CA ASP A 318 -6.14 3.91 19.93
C ASP A 318 -4.70 3.44 19.70
N ASP A 319 -3.73 4.09 20.36
CA ASP A 319 -2.30 3.83 20.18
C ASP A 319 -1.62 3.50 21.53
N PRO A 320 -1.91 2.34 22.14
CA PRO A 320 -1.41 2.01 23.48
C PRO A 320 0.04 1.56 23.45
N TYR A 321 0.84 1.97 24.44
CA TYR A 321 2.24 1.58 24.60
C TYR A 321 3.21 2.12 23.55
N LEU A 322 2.98 3.33 23.04
CA LEU A 322 3.96 4.05 22.23
C LEU A 322 5.22 4.38 23.04
N ILE A 323 6.40 4.29 22.41
CA ILE A 323 7.66 4.74 23.01
C ILE A 323 7.72 6.27 23.06
N SER A 324 7.22 6.92 22.00
CA SER A 324 7.17 8.38 21.87
C SER A 324 5.86 8.80 21.21
N GLN A 325 5.23 9.84 21.76
CA GLN A 325 4.01 10.42 21.20
C GLN A 325 4.23 11.06 19.82
N SER A 326 5.47 11.37 19.46
CA SER A 326 5.82 11.91 18.13
C SER A 326 5.81 10.84 17.03
N TYR A 327 5.87 9.56 17.39
CA TYR A 327 5.90 8.42 16.46
C TYR A 327 4.78 7.45 16.80
N ASN A 328 3.59 7.75 16.29
CA ASN A 328 2.33 7.13 16.73
C ASN A 328 1.79 6.05 15.78
N THR A 329 2.67 5.33 15.09
CA THR A 329 2.29 4.28 14.15
C THR A 329 2.90 2.93 14.55
N TYR A 330 2.21 1.87 14.16
CA TYR A 330 2.62 0.48 14.35
C TYR A 330 2.63 -0.26 13.02
N SER A 331 3.47 -1.29 12.91
CA SER A 331 3.36 -2.23 11.80
C SER A 331 1.99 -2.93 11.81
N ALA A 332 1.54 -3.44 10.66
CA ALA A 332 0.31 -4.20 10.55
C ALA A 332 0.28 -5.40 11.52
N PHE A 333 1.43 -6.03 11.78
CA PHE A 333 1.51 -7.18 12.68
C PHE A 333 1.18 -6.84 14.13
N TRP A 334 1.35 -5.58 14.55
CA TRP A 334 0.86 -5.13 15.83
C TRP A 334 -0.66 -5.28 15.95
N THR A 335 -1.43 -4.91 14.91
CA THR A 335 -2.90 -5.05 14.95
C THR A 335 -3.32 -6.51 15.13
N PHE A 336 -2.64 -7.43 14.44
CA PHE A 336 -2.92 -8.86 14.54
C PHE A 336 -2.51 -9.44 15.89
N PHE A 337 -1.39 -8.97 16.44
CA PHE A 337 -0.93 -9.35 17.78
C PHE A 337 -1.86 -8.81 18.87
N ARG A 338 -2.26 -7.55 18.76
CA ARG A 338 -3.12 -6.89 19.74
C ARG A 338 -4.47 -7.58 19.86
N ASP A 339 -4.98 -8.12 18.76
CA ASP A 339 -6.25 -8.82 18.73
C ASP A 339 -6.18 -10.31 19.07
N PHE A 340 -5.14 -11.03 18.65
CA PHE A 340 -5.12 -12.50 18.74
C PHE A 340 -3.75 -13.07 19.17
N GLY A 341 -2.84 -12.23 19.65
CA GLY A 341 -1.49 -12.62 20.03
C GLY A 341 -0.71 -13.28 18.89
N ILE A 342 0.09 -14.29 19.23
CA ILE A 342 0.95 -15.01 18.28
C ILE A 342 0.13 -15.69 17.17
N LEU A 343 -1.08 -16.19 17.50
CA LEU A 343 -1.95 -16.84 16.51
C LEU A 343 -2.37 -15.85 15.41
N GLY A 344 -2.69 -14.61 15.76
CA GLY A 344 -3.01 -13.56 14.78
C GLY A 344 -1.82 -13.24 13.88
N VAL A 345 -0.65 -13.06 14.48
CA VAL A 345 0.60 -12.77 13.76
C VAL A 345 1.02 -13.93 12.84
N PHE A 346 0.61 -15.16 13.11
CA PHE A 346 0.84 -16.28 12.21
C PHE A 346 -0.24 -16.40 11.13
N PHE A 347 -1.50 -16.63 11.51
CA PHE A 347 -2.56 -17.01 10.57
C PHE A 347 -2.98 -15.90 9.62
N ILE A 348 -3.05 -14.64 10.09
CA ILE A 348 -3.48 -13.53 9.24
C ILE A 348 -2.42 -13.25 8.15
N PRO A 349 -1.12 -13.10 8.46
CA PRO A 349 -0.09 -12.96 7.43
C PRO A 349 0.04 -14.19 6.54
N PHE A 350 -0.06 -15.41 7.08
CA PHE A 350 -0.08 -16.65 6.26
C PHE A 350 -1.20 -16.63 5.22
N GLY A 351 -2.43 -16.35 5.65
CA GLY A 351 -3.58 -16.20 4.75
C GLY A 351 -3.40 -15.05 3.76
N GLY A 352 -2.81 -13.93 4.19
CA GLY A 352 -2.46 -12.80 3.33
C GLY A 352 -1.45 -13.19 2.23
N GLY A 353 -0.41 -13.94 2.58
CA GLY A 353 0.59 -14.47 1.67
C GLY A 353 0.01 -15.46 0.66
N LEU A 354 -0.83 -16.37 1.13
CA LEU A 354 -1.62 -17.27 0.28
C LEU A 354 -2.52 -16.50 -0.68
N GLY A 355 -3.27 -15.52 -0.16
CA GLY A 355 -4.23 -14.74 -0.94
C GLY A 355 -3.56 -13.92 -2.05
N ILE A 356 -2.49 -13.18 -1.73
CA ILE A 356 -1.77 -12.40 -2.74
C ILE A 356 -1.04 -13.30 -3.75
N GLY A 357 -0.49 -14.44 -3.30
CA GLY A 357 0.12 -15.43 -4.18
C GLY A 357 -0.90 -16.03 -5.17
N ALA A 358 -2.06 -16.43 -4.67
CA ALA A 358 -3.16 -16.91 -5.50
C ALA A 358 -3.66 -15.85 -6.50
N LEU A 359 -3.78 -14.58 -6.07
CA LEU A 359 -4.14 -13.48 -6.97
C LEU A 359 -3.07 -13.24 -8.05
N TYR A 360 -1.79 -13.29 -7.68
CA TYR A 360 -0.67 -13.16 -8.61
C TYR A 360 -0.73 -14.23 -9.70
N TYR A 361 -0.80 -15.51 -9.33
CA TYR A 361 -0.88 -16.60 -10.31
C TYR A 361 -2.20 -16.57 -11.09
N SER A 362 -3.33 -16.26 -10.46
CA SER A 362 -4.62 -16.13 -11.15
C SER A 362 -4.61 -15.03 -12.22
N PHE A 363 -3.95 -13.89 -11.94
CA PHE A 363 -3.70 -12.83 -12.91
C PHE A 363 -2.77 -13.31 -14.02
N LYS A 364 -1.66 -13.96 -13.67
CA LYS A 364 -0.65 -14.40 -14.62
C LYS A 364 -1.07 -15.56 -15.51
N ILE A 365 -2.02 -16.40 -15.09
CA ILE A 365 -2.54 -17.50 -15.90
C ILE A 365 -3.67 -16.99 -16.81
N ASN A 366 -4.62 -16.26 -16.24
CA ASN A 366 -5.80 -15.74 -16.95
C ASN A 366 -5.90 -14.21 -16.73
N PRO A 367 -5.18 -13.41 -17.54
CA PRO A 367 -5.04 -11.97 -17.33
C PRO A 367 -6.36 -11.22 -17.52
N THR A 368 -6.76 -10.47 -16.49
CA THR A 368 -7.85 -9.49 -16.59
C THR A 368 -7.45 -8.23 -15.83
N ILE A 369 -7.95 -7.06 -16.24
CA ILE A 369 -7.66 -5.79 -15.55
C ILE A 369 -8.18 -5.81 -14.12
N LYS A 370 -9.32 -6.45 -13.87
CA LYS A 370 -9.85 -6.67 -12.51
C LYS A 370 -8.82 -7.35 -11.61
N LYS A 371 -8.27 -8.48 -12.04
CA LYS A 371 -7.27 -9.23 -11.26
C LYS A 371 -5.98 -8.43 -11.08
N LEU A 372 -5.55 -7.69 -12.11
CA LEU A 372 -4.39 -6.81 -12.03
C LEU A 372 -4.56 -5.69 -10.99
N VAL A 373 -5.72 -5.01 -10.98
CA VAL A 373 -6.03 -3.98 -10.00
C VAL A 373 -6.13 -4.58 -8.59
N LEU A 374 -6.84 -5.70 -8.41
CA LEU A 374 -6.92 -6.39 -7.12
C LEU A 374 -5.54 -6.82 -6.62
N TYR A 375 -4.72 -7.40 -7.50
CA TYR A 375 -3.34 -7.76 -7.20
C TYR A 375 -2.54 -6.54 -6.72
N GLY A 376 -2.60 -5.42 -7.44
CA GLY A 376 -1.92 -4.18 -7.06
C GLY A 376 -2.41 -3.61 -5.73
N MET A 377 -3.70 -3.71 -5.41
CA MET A 377 -4.26 -3.27 -4.12
C MET A 377 -3.68 -4.06 -2.94
N PHE A 378 -3.62 -5.40 -3.06
CA PHE A 378 -3.05 -6.24 -2.00
C PHE A 378 -1.52 -6.17 -1.96
N LEU A 379 -0.86 -5.96 -3.10
CA LEU A 379 0.59 -5.70 -3.14
C LEU A 379 0.94 -4.41 -2.39
N PHE A 380 0.13 -3.36 -2.55
CA PHE A 380 0.28 -2.14 -1.76
C PHE A 380 0.16 -2.42 -0.26
N ALA A 381 -0.87 -3.15 0.16
CA ALA A 381 -1.05 -3.51 1.56
C ALA A 381 0.13 -4.34 2.11
N ALA A 382 0.68 -5.25 1.30
CA ALA A 382 1.87 -6.03 1.67
C ALA A 382 3.11 -5.14 1.83
N ILE A 383 3.37 -4.20 0.92
CA ILE A 383 4.49 -3.24 1.01
C ILE A 383 4.32 -2.32 2.21
N PHE A 384 3.12 -1.77 2.43
CA PHE A 384 2.86 -0.82 3.52
C PHE A 384 2.67 -1.48 4.89
N SER A 385 2.72 -2.82 4.96
CA SER A 385 2.51 -3.56 6.20
C SER A 385 3.52 -3.24 7.31
N PHE A 386 4.70 -2.71 6.99
CA PHE A 386 5.63 -2.23 8.03
C PHE A 386 5.16 -0.93 8.71
N PHE A 387 4.28 -0.18 8.04
CA PHE A 387 3.85 1.16 8.45
C PHE A 387 2.46 1.19 9.08
N ASN A 388 1.51 0.41 8.53
CA ASN A 388 0.16 0.28 9.09
C ASN A 388 -0.60 -0.92 8.50
N SER A 389 -1.66 -1.36 9.17
CA SER A 389 -2.62 -2.35 8.65
C SER A 389 -3.61 -1.71 7.68
N VAL A 390 -3.22 -1.55 6.43
CA VAL A 390 -4.06 -0.91 5.40
C VAL A 390 -5.40 -1.64 5.23
N VAL A 391 -5.38 -2.97 5.36
CA VAL A 391 -6.58 -3.81 5.22
C VAL A 391 -7.59 -3.55 6.33
N GLY A 392 -7.17 -3.14 7.53
CA GLY A 392 -8.10 -2.84 8.64
C GLY A 392 -9.00 -1.62 8.37
N PHE A 393 -8.62 -0.72 7.46
CA PHE A 393 -9.38 0.50 7.23
C PHE A 393 -10.66 0.29 6.41
N LEU A 394 -11.75 0.94 6.86
CA LEU A 394 -13.04 0.95 6.16
C LEU A 394 -12.94 1.40 4.69
N TRP A 395 -12.11 2.41 4.41
CA TRP A 395 -11.93 2.92 3.05
C TRP A 395 -11.31 1.89 2.10
N PHE A 396 -10.47 0.97 2.60
CA PHE A 396 -9.83 -0.05 1.78
C PHE A 396 -10.87 -1.07 1.31
N PHE A 397 -11.73 -1.51 2.23
CA PHE A 397 -12.86 -2.38 1.93
C PHE A 397 -13.88 -1.73 1.00
N TYR A 398 -14.20 -0.45 1.22
CA TYR A 398 -15.04 0.33 0.30
C TYR A 398 -14.49 0.29 -1.13
N ASN A 399 -13.20 0.61 -1.31
CA ASN A 399 -12.54 0.58 -2.61
C ASN A 399 -12.49 -0.84 -3.20
N LEU A 400 -12.26 -1.87 -2.38
CA LEU A 400 -12.21 -3.26 -2.81
C LEU A 400 -13.55 -3.71 -3.40
N ILE A 401 -14.65 -3.45 -2.68
CA ILE A 401 -16.01 -3.77 -3.11
C ILE A 401 -16.36 -2.97 -4.37
N ALA A 402 -16.05 -1.68 -4.39
CA ALA A 402 -16.28 -0.82 -5.56
C ALA A 402 -15.55 -1.35 -6.79
N VAL A 403 -14.27 -1.75 -6.69
CA VAL A 403 -13.51 -2.38 -7.78
C VAL A 403 -14.22 -3.64 -8.29
N ILE A 404 -14.64 -4.54 -7.39
CA ILE A 404 -15.30 -5.79 -7.79
C ILE A 404 -16.60 -5.50 -8.58
N ILE A 405 -17.43 -4.58 -8.09
CA ILE A 405 -18.69 -4.20 -8.73
C ILE A 405 -18.43 -3.50 -10.07
N ILE A 406 -17.58 -2.47 -10.08
CA ILE A 406 -17.29 -1.67 -11.28
C ILE A 406 -16.73 -2.54 -12.39
N PHE A 407 -15.76 -3.40 -12.10
CA PHE A 407 -15.20 -4.27 -13.14
C PHE A 407 -16.21 -5.30 -13.62
N ARG A 408 -17.10 -5.81 -12.77
CA ARG A 408 -18.20 -6.68 -13.22
C ARG A 408 -19.12 -5.98 -14.23
N LEU A 409 -19.33 -4.67 -14.09
CA LEU A 409 -20.17 -3.88 -15.00
C LEU A 409 -19.48 -3.52 -16.32
N ILE A 410 -18.15 -3.39 -16.32
CA ILE A 410 -17.36 -2.89 -17.46
C ILE A 410 -16.75 -4.03 -18.30
N THR A 411 -16.43 -5.18 -17.70
CA THR A 411 -15.90 -6.33 -18.45
C THR A 411 -16.94 -6.81 -19.45
N LEU A 412 -16.54 -6.92 -20.72
CA LEU A 412 -17.37 -7.55 -21.73
C LEU A 412 -17.46 -9.06 -21.41
N PRO A 413 -18.63 -9.70 -21.61
CA PRO A 413 -18.73 -11.15 -21.46
C PRO A 413 -17.71 -11.83 -22.37
N GLU A 414 -17.00 -12.81 -21.84
CA GLU A 414 -16.22 -13.73 -22.66
C GLU A 414 -17.22 -14.48 -23.54
N ASN A 415 -17.24 -14.19 -24.84
CA ASN A 415 -17.83 -15.15 -25.77
C ASN A 415 -17.06 -16.45 -25.59
N ASN A 416 -17.80 -17.55 -25.36
CA ASN A 416 -17.31 -18.93 -25.18
C ASN A 416 -16.62 -19.50 -26.43
N GLU A 417 -15.79 -18.74 -27.13
CA GLU A 417 -14.81 -19.30 -28.02
C GLU A 417 -13.61 -19.71 -27.17
N LYS A 418 -13.52 -21.00 -26.88
CA LYS A 418 -12.27 -21.65 -26.48
C LYS A 418 -11.21 -21.25 -27.51
N THR A 419 -10.46 -20.19 -27.24
CA THR A 419 -9.22 -19.90 -27.95
C THR A 419 -8.24 -20.98 -27.58
N ILE A 420 -8.25 -22.04 -28.39
CA ILE A 420 -7.16 -22.99 -28.50
C ILE A 420 -5.95 -22.17 -28.94
N PHE A 421 -5.16 -21.70 -27.97
CA PHE A 421 -3.90 -21.03 -28.25
C PHE A 421 -2.87 -22.09 -28.64
N ASN A 422 -2.76 -22.34 -29.94
CA ASN A 422 -1.57 -22.91 -30.55
C ASN A 422 -0.43 -21.89 -30.39
N PHE A 423 0.37 -22.05 -29.33
CA PHE A 423 1.67 -21.39 -29.23
C PHE A 423 2.66 -22.06 -30.19
N ASN A 424 2.60 -21.67 -31.46
CA ASN A 424 3.74 -21.83 -32.37
C ASN A 424 4.56 -20.54 -32.31
N TYR A 425 5.43 -20.43 -31.31
CA TYR A 425 6.62 -19.59 -31.41
C TYR A 425 7.83 -20.44 -31.01
N THR A 426 8.72 -20.54 -31.98
CA THR A 426 10.02 -21.20 -32.01
C THR A 426 10.81 -21.01 -30.71
N PHE A 427 11.02 -22.11 -30.00
CA PHE A 427 12.11 -22.23 -29.05
C PHE A 427 13.43 -22.11 -29.83
N SER A 428 14.12 -20.97 -29.73
CA SER A 428 15.56 -20.98 -29.97
C SER A 428 16.23 -21.47 -28.70
N ASN A 429 16.69 -22.72 -28.73
CA ASN A 429 17.70 -23.22 -27.81
C ASN A 429 18.91 -22.27 -27.81
N LYS A 430 19.20 -21.63 -26.67
CA LYS A 430 20.53 -21.47 -26.06
C LYS A 430 20.45 -20.67 -24.77
#